data_AF-A0A7C1HIY8-F1
#
_entry.id   AF-A0A7C1HIY8-F1
#
_cell.length_a   1.000
_cell.length_b   1.000
_cell.length_c   1.000
_cell.angle_alpha   90.00
_cell.angle_beta   90.00
_cell.angle_gamma   90.00
#
_symmetry.space_group_name_H-M   'P 1'
#
loop_
_entity.id
_entity.type
_entity.pdbx_description
1 polymer ?
#
loop_
_entity_poly.entity_id
_entity_poly.type
_entity_poly.pdbx_seq_one_letter_code
_entity_poly.pdbx_strand_id
1 'polypeptide(L)' 'MEQKQLDQGKVLSVRSSVVDVRFPKKAPPIRNVLTAGEKEDVIIEVFTQLDSNTIRGVALTPTQGLARGSVVKDTGKPFE' A
#
# COMPACT_ATOMS: atom_id res chain seq x y z
N MET A 1 -23.19 9.57 5.97
CA MET A 1 -22.27 8.51 5.48
C MET A 1 -20.87 8.99 5.80
N GLU A 2 -20.21 8.39 6.79
CA GLU A 2 -18.85 8.77 7.18
C GLU A 2 -17.92 8.45 6.00
N GLN A 3 -17.33 9.48 5.39
CA GLN A 3 -16.22 9.28 4.48
C GLN A 3 -15.06 8.77 5.32
N LYS A 4 -14.88 7.45 5.36
CA LYS A 4 -13.77 6.80 6.05
C LYS A 4 -12.50 7.32 5.41
N GLN A 5 -11.79 8.21 6.11
CA GLN A 5 -10.57 8.83 5.61
C GLN A 5 -9.57 7.71 5.31
N LEU A 6 -9.27 7.49 4.02
CA LEU A 6 -8.31 6.48 3.59
C LEU A 6 -6.93 6.87 4.17
N ASP A 7 -6.37 6.02 5.02
CA ASP A 7 -5.03 6.25 5.56
C ASP A 7 -4.02 6.11 4.41
N GLN A 8 -3.20 7.15 4.23
CA GLN A 8 -2.20 7.21 3.16
C GLN A 8 -0.82 6.90 3.67
N GLY A 9 -0.11 6.03 2.96
CA GLY A 9 1.30 5.70 3.16
C GLY A 9 2.20 6.26 2.06
N LYS A 10 3.50 6.03 2.24
CA LYS A 10 4.57 6.41 1.31
C LYS A 10 5.45 5.21 1.02
N VAL A 11 5.75 4.98 -0.26
CA VAL A 11 6.68 3.93 -0.69
C VAL A 11 8.07 4.19 -0.11
N LEU A 12 8.64 3.19 0.55
CA LEU A 12 10.04 3.16 1.00
C LEU A 12 10.95 2.53 -0.07
N SER A 13 10.51 1.41 -0.66
CA SER A 13 11.25 0.71 -1.70
C SER A 13 10.33 -0.11 -2.62
N VAL A 14 10.78 -0.32 -3.85
CA VAL A 14 10.16 -1.19 -4.86
C VAL A 14 11.24 -2.14 -5.36
N ARG A 15 11.00 -3.45 -5.26
CA ARG A 15 11.91 -4.52 -5.70
C ARG A 15 11.11 -5.55 -6.48
N SER A 16 11.09 -5.41 -7.80
CA SER A 16 10.17 -6.15 -8.67
C SER A 16 8.73 -5.92 -8.19
N SER A 17 7.99 -6.96 -7.80
CA SER A 17 6.64 -6.84 -7.25
C SER A 17 6.58 -6.53 -5.74
N VAL A 18 7.71 -6.58 -5.02
CA VAL A 18 7.72 -6.34 -3.58
C VAL A 18 7.80 -4.84 -3.30
N VAL A 19 6.83 -4.31 -2.55
CA VAL A 19 6.74 -2.90 -2.21
C VAL A 19 6.70 -2.73 -0.69
N ASP A 20 7.67 -2.01 -0.14
CA ASP A 20 7.64 -1.61 1.28
C ASP A 20 7.02 -0.22 1.40
N VAL A 21 6.06 -0.05 2.31
CA VAL A 21 5.28 1.19 2.48
C VAL A 21 5.23 1.58 3.95
N ARG A 22 5.47 2.86 4.25
CA ARG A 22 5.29 3.42 5.60
C ARG A 22 4.03 4.26 5.69
N PHE A 23 3.21 3.96 6.70
CA PHE A 23 2.02 4.70 7.07
C PHE A 23 2.32 5.57 8.30
N PRO A 24 1.89 6.83 8.33
CA PRO A 24 2.22 7.77 9.40
C PRO A 24 1.58 7.40 10.75
N LYS A 25 0.44 6.69 10.74
CA LYS A 25 -0.30 6.32 11.95
C LYS A 25 -0.12 4.85 12.33
N LYS A 26 -0.58 3.94 11.48
CA LYS A 26 -0.56 2.50 11.74
C LYS A 26 -0.45 1.72 10.44
N ALA A 27 0.28 0.61 10.46
CA ALA A 27 0.32 -0.35 9.37
C ALA A 27 -1.08 -0.98 9.13
N PRO A 28 -1.57 -1.02 7.88
CA PRO A 28 -2.79 -1.74 7.53
C PRO A 28 -2.67 -3.24 7.86
N PRO A 29 -3.79 -3.93 8.15
CA PRO A 29 -3.82 -5.38 8.36
C PRO A 29 -3.26 -6.17 7.18
N ILE A 30 -2.73 -7.37 7.47
CA ILE A 30 -2.35 -8.34 6.43
C ILE A 30 -3.59 -8.71 5.59
N ARG A 31 -3.40 -8.90 4.29
CA ARG A 31 -4.41 -9.08 3.23
C ARG A 31 -5.20 -7.82 2.84
N ASN A 32 -5.02 -6.67 3.50
CA ASN A 32 -5.63 -5.45 2.98
C ASN A 32 -5.08 -5.11 1.60
N VAL A 33 -5.94 -4.59 0.74
CA VAL A 33 -5.58 -4.09 -0.58
C VAL A 33 -5.22 -2.62 -0.48
N LEU A 34 -4.12 -2.25 -1.13
CA LEU A 34 -3.67 -0.88 -1.29
C LEU A 34 -3.69 -0.51 -2.77
N THR A 35 -3.98 0.76 -3.06
CA THR A 35 -3.86 1.33 -4.41
C THR A 35 -2.78 2.39 -4.47
N ALA A 36 -2.07 2.47 -5.59
CA ALA A 36 -1.04 3.45 -5.86
C ALA A 36 -0.97 3.78 -7.37
N GLY A 37 -0.13 4.75 -7.73
CA GLY A 37 -0.08 5.29 -9.08
C GLY A 37 -1.10 6.42 -9.30
N GLU A 38 -0.89 7.22 -10.35
CA GLU A 38 -1.75 8.38 -10.64
C GLU A 38 -3.20 7.99 -10.92
N LYS A 39 -3.41 6.78 -11.45
CA LYS A 39 -4.73 6.22 -11.80
C LYS A 39 -5.20 5.14 -10.82
N GLU A 40 -4.51 4.97 -9.70
CA GLU A 40 -4.78 3.89 -8.73
C GLU A 40 -4.70 2.48 -9.37
N ASP A 41 -3.89 2.34 -10.41
CA ASP A 41 -3.72 1.13 -11.23
C ASP A 41 -2.68 0.16 -10.67
N VAL A 42 -1.89 0.59 -9.69
CA VAL A 42 -0.98 -0.30 -8.95
C VAL A 42 -1.70 -0.87 -7.75
N ILE A 43 -2.02 -2.16 -7.82
CA ILE A 43 -2.74 -2.90 -6.78
C ILE A 43 -1.72 -3.70 -5.96
N ILE A 44 -1.71 -3.50 -4.65
CA ILE A 44 -0.75 -4.12 -3.72
C ILE A 44 -1.53 -4.80 -2.60
N GLU A 45 -1.29 -6.08 -2.36
CA GLU A 45 -1.79 -6.77 -1.17
C GLU A 45 -0.77 -6.68 -0.03
N VAL A 46 -1.20 -6.36 1.18
CA VAL A 46 -0.35 -6.40 2.38
C VAL A 46 0.02 -7.85 2.70
N PHE A 47 1.31 -8.18 2.60
CA PHE A 47 1.83 -9.52 2.88
C PHE A 47 2.28 -9.67 4.33
N THR A 48 2.98 -8.67 4.88
CA THR A 48 3.38 -8.66 6.29
C THR A 48 3.51 -7.24 6.82
N GLN A 49 3.38 -7.09 8.14
CA GLN A 49 3.78 -5.89 8.87
C GLN A 49 5.25 -6.07 9.29
N LEU A 50 6.12 -5.13 8.92
CA LEU A 50 7.53 -5.14 9.32
C LEU A 50 7.72 -4.47 10.69
N ASP A 51 6.90 -3.46 10.98
CA ASP A 51 6.78 -2.80 12.28
C ASP A 51 5.35 -2.20 12.44
N SER A 52 5.13 -1.37 13.47
CA SER A 52 3.82 -0.75 13.75
C SER A 52 3.28 0.17 12.65
N ASN A 53 4.15 0.62 11.74
CA ASN A 53 3.88 1.66 10.75
C ASN A 53 4.29 1.23 9.34
N THR A 54 5.09 0.20 9.18
CA THR A 54 5.62 -0.23 7.90
C THR A 54 5.12 -1.61 7.54
N ILE A 55 4.64 -1.73 6.30
CA ILE A 55 4.26 -2.99 5.69
C ILE A 55 5.22 -3.37 4.57
N ARG A 56 5.24 -4.67 4.28
CA ARG A 56 5.69 -5.21 3.01
C ARG A 56 4.47 -5.77 2.28
N GLY A 57 4.27 -5.31 1.05
CA GLY A 57 3.20 -5.77 0.17
C GLY A 57 3.74 -6.43 -1.09
N VAL A 58 2.86 -7.16 -1.76
CA VAL A 58 3.10 -7.76 -3.07
C VAL A 58 2.17 -7.08 -4.08
N ALA A 59 2.75 -6.44 -5.08
CA ALA A 59 2.02 -5.86 -6.19
C ALA A 59 1.49 -6.97 -7.11
N LEU A 60 0.20 -6.90 -7.41
CA LEU A 60 -0.52 -7.81 -8.30
C LEU A 60 -0.67 -7.23 -9.71
N THR A 61 -0.33 -5.96 -9.88
CA THR A 61 -0.20 -5.30 -11.18
C THR A 61 1.21 -4.72 -11.32
N PRO A 62 1.65 -4.35 -12.55
CA PRO A 62 2.97 -3.79 -12.76
C PRO A 62 3.23 -2.55 -11.89
N THR A 63 4.39 -2.50 -11.23
CA THR A 63 4.78 -1.39 -10.34
C THR A 63 5.41 -0.21 -11.08
N GLN A 64 5.24 -0.13 -12.41
CA GLN A 64 5.88 0.88 -13.22
C GLN A 64 5.35 2.27 -12.86
N GLY A 65 6.27 3.23 -12.67
CA GLY A 65 5.94 4.57 -12.20
C GLY A 65 5.90 4.72 -10.68
N LEU A 66 5.97 3.63 -9.90
CA LEU A 66 6.22 3.74 -8.47
C LEU A 66 7.69 4.06 -8.18
N ALA A 67 7.90 5.06 -7.32
CA ALA A 67 9.19 5.44 -6.80
C ALA A 67 9.10 5.64 -5.28
N ARG A 68 10.25 5.77 -4.63
CA ARG A 68 10.29 6.17 -3.22
C ARG A 68 9.52 7.49 -3.03
N GLY A 69 8.63 7.52 -2.04
CA GLY A 69 7.78 8.67 -1.76
C GLY A 69 6.46 8.73 -2.55
N SER A 70 6.22 7.80 -3.50
CA SER A 70 4.90 7.65 -4.12
C SER A 70 3.84 7.41 -3.06
N VAL A 71 2.66 8.02 -3.26
CA VAL A 71 1.49 7.84 -2.37
C VAL A 71 0.91 6.46 -2.56
N VAL A 72 0.54 5.83 -1.44
CA VAL A 72 -0.18 4.56 -1.40
C VAL A 72 -1.41 4.75 -0.51
N LYS A 73 -2.58 4.28 -0.94
CA LYS A 73 -3.85 4.42 -0.23
C LYS A 73 -4.28 3.04 0.28
N ASP A 74 -4.58 2.92 1.57
CA ASP A 74 -5.23 1.70 2.11
C ASP A 74 -6.72 1.72 1.78
N THR A 75 -7.22 0.69 1.11
CA THR A 75 -8.66 0.55 0.82
C THR A 75 -9.47 0.11 2.05
N GLY A 76 -8.79 -0.35 3.10
CA GLY A 76 -9.39 -0.79 4.35
C GLY A 76 -10.04 -2.17 4.28
N LYS A 77 -9.91 -2.90 3.17
CA LYS A 77 -10.51 -4.23 2.96
C LYS A 77 -9.58 -5.17 2.16
N PRO A 78 -9.74 -6.50 2.31
CA PRO A 78 -9.10 -7.47 1.42
C PRO A 78 -9.79 -7.52 0.05
N PHE A 79 -9.29 -8.39 -0.83
CA PHE A 79 -10.05 -8.79 -2.03
C PHE A 79 -11.37 -9.46 -1.63
N GLU A 80 -12.38 -9.30 -2.48
CA GLU A 80 -13.65 -10.04 -2.42
C GLU A 80 -13.50 -11.41 -3.08
#